data_AF-A0A941V766-F1
#
_entry.id   AF-A0A941V766-F1
#
_cell.length_a   1.000
_cell.length_b   1.000
_cell.length_c   1.000
_cell.angle_alpha   90.00
_cell.angle_beta   90.00
_cell.angle_gamma   90.00
#
_symmetry.space_group_name_H-M   'P 1'
#
loop_
_entity.id
_entity.type
_entity.pdbx_description
1 polymer ?
#
loop_
_entity_poly.entity_id
_entity_poly.type
_entity_poly.pdbx_seq_one_letter_code
_entity_poly.pdbx_strand_id
1 'polypeptide(L)'
;MTNLANNQIRIIAPSILADTPWNEAEVLGGFVWLWQYHDYYRKASIESAMSIILPIIQSKNFAFLVYKNQPLGYINWAYLSPEQELAYLNRTQPYEFFTQFNQPGPDKKVWILSWFCVPQMKHQLVMRTAVKKYVFPRQTVYFAYHKTPDDQKTMVKSLRGYKFTG
;
A
#
# COMPACT_ATOMS: atom_id res chain seq x y z
N MET A 1 19.26 14.46 -8.57
CA MET A 1 19.65 13.14 -8.03
C MET A 1 19.92 13.27 -6.54
N THR A 2 18.90 13.21 -5.69
CA THR A 2 19.10 13.21 -4.23
C THR A 2 19.52 11.81 -3.80
N ASN A 3 20.82 11.57 -3.91
CA ASN A 3 21.49 10.39 -3.41
C ASN A 3 21.46 10.43 -1.87
N LEU A 4 20.46 9.79 -1.27
CA LEU A 4 20.34 9.59 0.17
C LEU A 4 21.37 8.54 0.60
N ALA A 5 22.64 8.94 0.67
CA ALA A 5 23.81 8.10 0.95
C ALA A 5 23.82 7.39 2.33
N ASN A 6 22.68 7.31 3.03
CA ASN A 6 22.55 6.54 4.27
C ASN A 6 21.21 5.78 4.41
N ASN A 7 20.36 5.73 3.38
CA ASN A 7 19.12 4.97 3.43
C ASN A 7 19.22 3.76 2.50
N GLN A 8 19.44 2.57 3.08
CA GLN A 8 19.42 1.27 2.38
C GLN A 8 18.04 0.91 1.77
N ILE A 9 17.10 1.87 1.72
CA ILE A 9 15.74 1.69 1.25
C ILE A 9 15.44 2.66 0.11
N ARG A 10 15.09 2.09 -1.05
CA ARG A 10 14.53 2.82 -2.19
C ARG A 10 13.01 2.71 -2.12
N ILE A 11 12.32 3.81 -2.37
CA ILE A 11 10.86 3.89 -2.36
C ILE A 11 10.42 4.33 -3.75
N ILE A 12 9.56 3.53 -4.38
CA ILE A 12 8.87 3.88 -5.62
C ILE A 12 7.44 4.19 -5.25
N ALA A 13 7.02 5.46 -5.34
CA ALA A 13 5.66 5.87 -5.01
C ALA A 13 5.17 6.95 -5.98
N PRO A 14 4.65 6.58 -7.16
CA PRO A 14 4.50 7.52 -8.27
C PRO A 14 3.60 8.74 -8.01
N SER A 15 2.53 8.59 -7.21
CA SER A 15 1.68 9.74 -6.86
C SER A 15 2.20 10.61 -5.71
N ILE A 16 3.26 10.16 -5.01
CA ILE A 16 3.91 10.92 -3.92
C ILE A 16 5.26 11.49 -4.36
N LEU A 17 6.02 10.74 -5.17
CA LEU A 17 7.37 11.05 -5.66
C LEU A 17 7.34 11.19 -7.19
N ALA A 18 6.54 12.13 -7.69
CA ALA A 18 6.20 12.26 -9.12
C ALA A 18 7.41 12.42 -10.05
N ASP A 19 8.49 13.05 -9.58
CA ASP A 19 9.70 13.30 -10.38
C ASP A 19 10.68 12.12 -10.41
N THR A 20 10.35 11.01 -9.73
CA THR A 20 11.22 9.83 -9.70
C THR A 20 10.81 8.86 -10.80
N PRO A 21 11.65 8.59 -11.81
CA PRO A 21 11.35 7.60 -12.81
C PRO A 21 11.26 6.21 -12.17
N TRP A 22 10.37 5.39 -12.70
CA TRP A 22 10.16 4.03 -12.22
C TRP A 22 9.78 3.13 -13.39
N ASN A 23 9.98 1.84 -13.19
CA ASN A 23 9.73 0.83 -14.20
C ASN A 23 8.55 -0.05 -13.76
N GLU A 24 7.53 -0.16 -14.62
CA GLU A 24 6.33 -0.95 -14.33
C GLU A 24 6.62 -2.44 -14.19
N ALA A 25 7.49 -3.00 -15.03
CA ALA A 25 7.86 -4.42 -14.94
C ALA A 25 8.63 -4.73 -13.63
N GLU A 26 9.46 -3.81 -13.15
CA GLU A 26 10.12 -3.91 -11.84
C GLU A 26 9.10 -3.98 -10.71
N VAL A 27 8.12 -3.07 -10.70
CA VAL A 27 7.07 -3.03 -9.67
C VAL A 27 6.20 -4.28 -9.74
N LEU A 28 5.75 -4.65 -10.95
CA LEU A 28 4.93 -5.84 -11.19
C LEU A 28 5.63 -7.11 -10.72
N GLY A 29 6.88 -7.32 -11.13
CA GLY A 29 7.69 -8.45 -10.69
C GLY A 29 7.90 -8.46 -9.17
N GLY A 30 8.14 -7.29 -8.58
CA GLY A 30 8.27 -7.13 -7.13
C GLY A 30 6.99 -7.50 -6.36
N PHE A 31 5.82 -7.10 -6.86
CA PHE A 31 4.54 -7.39 -6.22
C PHE A 31 4.22 -8.88 -6.29
N VAL A 32 4.35 -9.49 -7.47
CA VAL A 32 4.16 -10.94 -7.67
C VAL A 32 5.16 -11.73 -6.81
N TRP A 33 6.41 -11.28 -6.73
CA TRP A 33 7.41 -11.92 -5.86
C TRP A 33 7.02 -11.83 -4.37
N LEU A 34 6.44 -10.72 -3.90
CA LEU A 34 6.01 -10.58 -2.52
C LEU A 34 4.82 -11.49 -2.16
N TRP A 35 3.97 -11.82 -3.13
CA TRP A 35 2.82 -12.72 -2.92
C TRP A 35 3.24 -14.14 -2.49
N GLN A 36 4.44 -14.59 -2.87
CA GLN A 36 4.94 -15.91 -2.48
C GLN A 36 5.06 -16.10 -0.96
N TYR A 37 5.13 -15.01 -0.19
CA TYR A 37 5.26 -15.04 1.26
C TYR A 37 3.93 -15.12 2.02
N HIS A 38 2.81 -15.14 1.30
CA HIS A 38 1.47 -15.24 1.90
C HIS A 38 0.74 -16.46 1.31
N ASP A 39 0.35 -17.42 2.16
CA ASP A 39 -0.17 -18.73 1.73
C ASP A 39 -1.35 -18.65 0.76
N TYR A 40 -2.23 -17.66 0.96
CA TYR A 40 -3.37 -17.40 0.08
C TYR A 40 -2.90 -16.95 -1.33
N TYR A 41 -1.98 -16.00 -1.39
CA TYR A 41 -1.55 -15.38 -2.64
C TYR A 41 -0.50 -16.19 -3.40
N ARG A 42 0.30 -17.02 -2.72
CA ARG A 42 1.28 -17.92 -3.35
C ARG A 42 0.62 -18.92 -4.31
N LYS A 43 -0.63 -19.27 -4.07
CA LYS A 43 -1.40 -20.24 -4.88
C LYS A 43 -2.24 -19.58 -5.98
N ALA A 44 -2.22 -18.24 -6.08
CA ALA A 44 -2.99 -17.52 -7.09
C ALA A 44 -2.45 -17.84 -8.50
N SER A 45 -3.34 -17.92 -9.49
CA SER A 45 -2.93 -17.98 -10.90
C SER A 45 -2.31 -16.65 -11.31
N ILE A 46 -1.51 -16.66 -12.39
CA ILE A 46 -0.97 -15.42 -12.97
C ILE A 46 -2.11 -14.49 -13.37
N GLU A 47 -3.16 -15.00 -13.98
CA GLU A 47 -4.34 -14.21 -14.37
C GLU A 47 -4.98 -13.50 -13.16
N SER A 48 -5.21 -14.22 -12.06
CA SER A 48 -5.76 -13.63 -10.83
C SER A 48 -4.79 -12.64 -10.17
N ALA A 49 -3.48 -12.85 -10.31
CA ALA A 49 -2.51 -11.87 -9.84
C ALA A 49 -2.55 -10.58 -10.66
N MET A 50 -2.62 -10.70 -11.99
CA MET A 50 -2.67 -9.56 -12.89
C MET A 50 -3.96 -8.74 -12.71
N SER A 51 -5.11 -9.39 -12.51
CA SER A 51 -6.38 -8.68 -12.33
C SER A 51 -6.41 -7.81 -11.07
N ILE A 52 -5.58 -8.10 -10.07
CA ILE A 52 -5.44 -7.31 -8.85
C ILE A 52 -4.28 -6.32 -8.93
N ILE A 53 -3.11 -6.75 -9.40
CA ILE A 53 -1.88 -5.95 -9.36
C ILE A 53 -1.90 -4.82 -10.41
N LEU A 54 -2.39 -5.08 -11.63
CA LEU A 54 -2.39 -4.07 -12.68
C LEU A 54 -3.24 -2.84 -12.32
N PRO A 55 -4.48 -2.97 -11.79
CA PRO A 55 -5.23 -1.81 -11.31
C PRO A 55 -4.51 -1.02 -10.22
N ILE A 56 -3.79 -1.69 -9.32
CA ILE A 56 -2.97 -1.02 -8.30
C ILE A 56 -1.88 -0.17 -8.95
N ILE A 57 -1.12 -0.75 -9.89
CA ILE A 57 -0.03 -0.04 -10.56
C ILE A 57 -0.56 1.13 -11.39
N GLN A 58 -1.62 0.91 -12.17
CA GLN A 58 -2.27 1.91 -13.01
C GLN A 58 -2.83 3.08 -12.19
N SER A 59 -3.33 2.81 -10.97
CA SER A 59 -3.81 3.86 -10.06
C SER A 59 -2.72 4.86 -9.67
N LYS A 60 -1.44 4.47 -9.76
CA LYS A 60 -0.25 5.20 -9.25
C LYS A 60 -0.23 5.43 -7.73
N ASN A 61 -1.28 5.00 -7.01
CA ASN A 61 -1.39 5.12 -5.56
C ASN A 61 -0.87 3.88 -4.85
N PHE A 62 0.42 3.66 -5.01
CA PHE A 62 1.15 2.63 -4.31
C PHE A 62 2.50 3.15 -3.85
N ALA A 63 3.10 2.45 -2.89
CA ALA A 63 4.48 2.60 -2.53
C ALA A 63 5.14 1.22 -2.49
N PHE A 64 6.12 1.00 -3.36
CA PHE A 64 6.95 -0.19 -3.39
C PHE A 64 8.28 0.12 -2.71
N LEU A 65 8.64 -0.68 -1.71
CA LEU A 65 9.85 -0.48 -0.92
C LEU A 65 10.85 -1.58 -1.27
N VAL A 66 12.06 -1.17 -1.64
CA VAL A 66 13.18 -2.06 -1.96
C VAL A 66 14.28 -1.82 -0.96
N TYR A 67 14.60 -2.83 -0.15
CA TYR A 67 15.63 -2.77 0.87
C TYR A 67 16.82 -3.62 0.45
N LYS A 68 18.02 -3.04 0.40
CA LYS A 68 19.25 -3.72 -0.07
C LYS A 68 19.05 -4.47 -1.41
N ASN A 69 18.45 -3.81 -2.39
CA ASN A 69 18.13 -4.36 -3.72
C ASN A 69 17.17 -5.55 -3.73
N GLN A 70 16.43 -5.82 -2.65
CA GLN A 70 15.38 -6.82 -2.62
C GLN A 70 14.02 -6.19 -2.30
N PRO A 71 12.91 -6.70 -2.88
CA PRO A 71 11.57 -6.27 -2.48
C PRO A 71 11.37 -6.45 -0.97
N LEU A 72 11.08 -5.36 -0.26
CA LEU A 72 10.76 -5.39 1.17
C LEU A 72 9.26 -5.59 1.40
N GLY A 73 8.47 -4.88 0.59
CA GLY A 73 7.03 -4.80 0.75
C GLY A 73 6.41 -3.73 -0.15
N TYR A 74 5.08 -3.74 -0.21
CA TYR A 74 4.32 -2.66 -0.84
C TYR A 74 3.06 -2.34 -0.06
N ILE A 75 2.60 -1.11 -0.24
CA ILE A 75 1.25 -0.68 0.12
C ILE A 75 0.57 -0.06 -1.09
N ASN A 76 -0.75 -0.07 -1.09
CA ASN A 76 -1.54 0.79 -1.97
C ASN A 76 -2.69 1.44 -1.21
N TRP A 77 -3.20 2.52 -1.76
CA TRP A 77 -4.27 3.30 -1.14
C TRP A 77 -5.25 3.87 -2.17
N ALA A 78 -6.39 4.30 -1.65
CA ALA A 78 -7.39 5.06 -2.38
C ALA A 78 -7.89 6.22 -1.53
N TYR A 79 -8.51 7.20 -2.19
CA TYR A 79 -9.20 8.31 -1.57
C TYR A 79 -10.70 8.03 -1.60
N LEU A 80 -11.27 7.65 -0.46
CA LEU A 80 -12.67 7.21 -0.38
C LEU A 80 -13.54 8.29 0.24
N SER A 81 -14.67 8.60 -0.40
CA SER A 81 -15.77 9.35 0.21
C SER A 81 -16.45 8.52 1.32
N PRO A 82 -17.31 9.11 2.16
CA PRO A 82 -18.04 8.35 3.19
C PRO A 82 -18.84 7.17 2.64
N GLU A 83 -19.50 7.33 1.49
CA GLU A 83 -20.25 6.25 0.82
C GLU A 83 -19.32 5.12 0.35
N GLN A 84 -18.18 5.49 -0.26
CA GLN A 84 -17.18 4.53 -0.74
C GLN A 84 -16.49 3.80 0.42
N GLU A 85 -16.26 4.47 1.55
CA GLU A 85 -15.78 3.87 2.79
C GLU A 85 -16.75 2.80 3.29
N LEU A 86 -18.05 3.08 3.31
CA LEU A 86 -19.08 2.11 3.69
C LEU A 86 -19.09 0.91 2.73
N ALA A 87 -19.05 1.16 1.41
CA ALA A 87 -18.98 0.10 0.41
C ALA A 87 -17.73 -0.79 0.59
N TYR A 88 -16.59 -0.17 0.89
CA TYR A 88 -15.32 -0.87 1.15
C TYR A 88 -15.40 -1.74 2.40
N LEU A 89 -15.87 -1.18 3.51
CA LEU A 89 -15.96 -1.87 4.80
C LEU A 89 -16.99 -3.02 4.79
N ASN A 90 -18.07 -2.85 4.03
CA ASN A 90 -19.13 -3.84 3.87
C ASN A 90 -18.89 -4.80 2.70
N ARG A 91 -17.80 -4.64 1.95
CA ARG A 91 -17.41 -5.47 0.80
C ARG A 91 -18.52 -5.60 -0.25
N THR A 92 -19.25 -4.52 -0.51
CA THR A 92 -20.35 -4.51 -1.49
C THR A 92 -19.86 -4.34 -2.94
N GLN A 93 -18.57 -4.07 -3.12
CA GLN A 93 -17.89 -3.92 -4.40
C GLN A 93 -16.59 -4.72 -4.39
N PRO A 94 -16.09 -5.17 -5.56
CA PRO A 94 -14.83 -5.90 -5.64
C PRO A 94 -13.62 -5.00 -5.34
N TYR A 95 -12.47 -5.58 -5.06
CA TYR A 95 -11.29 -4.84 -4.60
C TYR A 95 -10.81 -3.78 -5.61
N GLU A 96 -10.74 -4.17 -6.88
CA GLU A 96 -10.31 -3.35 -8.00
C GLU A 96 -11.18 -2.10 -8.18
N PHE A 97 -12.47 -2.16 -7.82
CA PHE A 97 -13.36 -1.01 -7.82
C PHE A 97 -12.81 0.14 -6.97
N PHE A 98 -12.13 -0.14 -5.85
CA PHE A 98 -11.62 0.93 -4.99
C PHE A 98 -10.32 1.55 -5.51
N THR A 99 -9.54 0.81 -6.31
CA THR A 99 -8.27 1.30 -6.88
C THR A 99 -8.45 2.45 -7.88
N GLN A 100 -9.66 2.59 -8.46
CA GLN A 100 -9.98 3.69 -9.38
C GLN A 100 -10.08 5.05 -8.67
N PHE A 101 -10.31 5.08 -7.35
CA PHE A 101 -10.44 6.33 -6.59
C PHE A 101 -9.07 6.89 -6.21
N ASN A 102 -8.30 7.27 -7.23
CA ASN A 102 -6.89 7.62 -7.07
C ASN A 102 -6.62 9.12 -6.83
N GLN A 103 -7.64 9.96 -6.86
CA GLN A 103 -7.52 11.41 -6.66
C GLN A 103 -8.02 11.87 -5.28
N PRO A 104 -7.30 12.78 -4.60
CA PRO A 104 -7.77 13.41 -3.38
C PRO A 104 -9.06 14.23 -3.61
N GLY A 105 -9.77 14.52 -2.53
CA GLY A 105 -10.99 15.33 -2.54
C GLY A 105 -11.28 15.89 -1.15
N PRO A 106 -12.10 16.95 -1.05
CA PRO A 106 -12.34 17.67 0.20
C PRO A 106 -12.98 16.80 1.30
N ASP A 107 -13.77 15.81 0.93
CA ASP A 107 -14.50 14.90 1.81
C ASP A 107 -13.89 13.48 1.85
N LYS A 108 -12.78 13.25 1.13
CA LYS A 108 -12.20 11.93 0.96
C LYS A 108 -11.12 11.64 2.01
N LYS A 109 -11.14 10.43 2.54
CA LYS A 109 -10.11 9.88 3.43
C LYS A 109 -9.17 8.96 2.67
N VAL A 110 -7.91 8.94 3.07
CA VAL A 110 -6.93 7.98 2.53
C VAL A 110 -7.08 6.64 3.23
N TRP A 111 -7.41 5.62 2.46
CA TRP A 111 -7.56 4.26 2.91
C TRP A 111 -6.45 3.38 2.34
N ILE A 112 -5.64 2.76 3.20
CA ILE A 112 -4.72 1.70 2.81
C ILE A 112 -5.56 0.46 2.50
N LEU A 113 -5.48 0.01 1.25
CA LEU A 113 -6.24 -1.14 0.76
C LEU A 113 -5.46 -2.45 0.93
N SER A 114 -4.13 -2.39 0.85
CA SER A 114 -3.29 -3.56 1.13
C SER A 114 -1.96 -3.18 1.78
N TRP A 115 -1.42 -4.13 2.54
CA TRP A 115 -0.11 -4.05 3.19
C TRP A 115 0.59 -5.41 3.07
N PHE A 116 1.58 -5.47 2.17
CA PHE A 116 2.37 -6.67 1.94
C PHE A 116 3.82 -6.43 2.36
N CYS A 117 4.38 -7.34 3.14
CA CYS A 117 5.77 -7.25 3.60
C CYS A 117 6.32 -8.64 3.84
N VAL A 118 7.60 -8.84 3.54
CA VAL A 118 8.31 -10.07 3.89
C VAL A 118 8.13 -10.34 5.41
N PRO A 119 7.75 -11.57 5.82
CA PRO A 119 7.31 -11.88 7.18
C PRO A 119 8.49 -11.98 8.18
N GLN A 120 9.22 -10.88 8.34
CA GLN A 120 10.27 -10.72 9.34
C GLN A 120 9.96 -9.48 10.17
N MET A 121 9.94 -9.59 11.51
CA MET A 121 9.55 -8.48 12.38
C MET A 121 10.37 -7.21 12.13
N LYS A 122 11.68 -7.34 11.91
CA LYS A 122 12.54 -6.19 11.55
C LYS A 122 12.10 -5.50 10.26
N HIS A 123 11.66 -6.26 9.25
CA HIS A 123 11.22 -5.73 7.96
C HIS A 123 9.89 -4.99 8.08
N GLN A 124 8.96 -5.51 8.89
CA GLN A 124 7.70 -4.84 9.22
C GLN A 124 7.95 -3.47 9.88
N LEU A 125 8.90 -3.39 10.83
CA LEU A 125 9.28 -2.13 11.48
C LEU A 125 9.94 -1.14 10.53
N VAL A 126 10.84 -1.61 9.67
CA VAL A 126 11.49 -0.79 8.62
C VAL A 126 10.44 -0.23 7.66
N MET A 127 9.56 -1.08 7.13
CA MET A 127 8.49 -0.68 6.22
C MET A 127 7.54 0.31 6.88
N ARG A 128 7.11 0.05 8.11
CA ARG A 128 6.23 0.96 8.86
C ARG A 128 6.87 2.33 9.07
N THR A 129 8.15 2.36 9.42
CA THR A 129 8.90 3.61 9.59
C THR A 129 9.03 4.37 8.27
N ALA A 130 9.35 3.67 7.19
CA ALA A 130 9.50 4.26 5.87
C ALA A 130 8.18 4.82 5.33
N VAL A 131 7.08 4.05 5.39
CA VAL A 131 5.75 4.52 4.98
C VAL A 131 5.33 5.76 5.77
N LYS A 132 5.51 5.75 7.08
CA LYS A 132 5.19 6.92 7.93
C LYS A 132 6.03 8.14 7.58
N LYS A 133 7.31 7.99 7.29
CA LYS A 133 8.24 9.10 7.10
C LYS A 133 8.20 9.67 5.69
N TYR A 134 8.01 8.83 4.68
CA TYR A 134 8.21 9.20 3.27
C TYR A 134 6.94 9.14 2.42
N VAL A 135 5.94 8.35 2.82
CA VAL A 135 4.68 8.22 2.05
C VAL A 135 3.58 9.05 2.67
N PHE A 136 3.38 8.94 3.99
CA PHE A 136 2.33 9.67 4.73
C PHE A 136 2.87 10.49 5.92
N PRO A 137 3.82 11.43 5.71
CA PRO A 137 4.46 12.17 6.80
C PRO A 137 3.50 13.02 7.63
N ARG A 138 2.42 13.54 7.02
CA ARG A 138 1.49 14.48 7.65
C ARG A 138 0.01 14.11 7.48
N GLN A 139 -0.25 12.94 6.89
CA GLN A 139 -1.60 12.50 6.57
C GLN A 139 -2.09 11.51 7.63
N THR A 140 -3.38 11.60 7.95
CA THR A 140 -4.08 10.50 8.63
C THR A 140 -4.54 9.52 7.56
N VAL A 141 -4.13 8.27 7.69
CA VAL A 141 -4.55 7.17 6.81
C VAL A 141 -5.33 6.14 7.63
N TYR A 142 -6.28 5.48 6.98
CA TYR A 142 -7.17 4.50 7.59
C TYR A 142 -6.89 3.12 7.02
N PHE A 143 -7.09 2.08 7.81
CA PHE A 143 -7.01 0.70 7.36
C PHE A 143 -7.99 -0.16 8.13
N ALA A 144 -8.54 -1.15 7.42
CA ALA A 144 -9.40 -2.17 7.98
C ALA A 144 -8.58 -3.42 8.31
N TYR A 145 -8.90 -4.09 9.42
CA TYR A 145 -8.35 -5.41 9.72
C TYR A 145 -9.39 -6.27 10.44
N HIS A 146 -9.24 -7.59 10.30
CA HIS A 146 -10.03 -8.59 11.01
C HIS A 146 -9.18 -9.18 12.13
N LYS A 147 -9.74 -9.35 13.34
CA LYS A 147 -9.00 -9.95 14.46
C LYS A 147 -8.75 -11.43 14.24
N THR A 148 -9.70 -12.12 13.63
CA THR A 148 -9.64 -13.55 13.29
C THR A 148 -10.39 -13.81 11.98
N PRO A 149 -10.08 -14.89 11.25
CA PRO A 149 -10.78 -15.26 10.01
C PRO A 149 -12.30 -15.40 10.16
N ASP A 150 -12.77 -15.83 11.34
CA ASP A 150 -14.19 -16.01 11.67
C ASP A 150 -14.87 -14.75 12.23
N ASP A 151 -14.14 -13.65 12.46
CA ASP A 151 -14.73 -12.42 12.99
C ASP A 151 -15.35 -11.60 11.86
N GLN A 152 -16.69 -11.55 11.83
CA GLN A 152 -17.44 -10.72 10.89
C GLN A 152 -17.25 -9.21 11.15
N LYS A 153 -16.66 -8.82 12.29
CA LYS A 153 -16.49 -7.41 12.64
C LYS A 153 -15.22 -6.83 12.00
N THR A 154 -15.40 -5.98 11.00
CA THR A 154 -14.32 -5.16 10.45
C THR A 154 -13.90 -4.09 11.47
N MET A 155 -12.65 -4.14 11.92
CA MET A 155 -12.09 -3.13 12.81
C MET A 155 -11.36 -2.07 11.99
N VAL A 156 -11.71 -0.81 12.22
CA VAL A 156 -11.02 0.34 11.60
C VAL A 156 -9.95 0.86 12.54
N LYS A 157 -8.73 1.04 12.03
CA LYS A 157 -7.65 1.76 12.69
C LYS A 157 -7.20 2.92 11.82
N SER A 158 -6.70 3.98 12.47
CA SER A 158 -6.04 5.09 11.79
C SER A 158 -4.58 5.17 12.20
N LEU A 159 -3.74 5.58 11.25
CA LEU A 159 -2.33 5.88 11.44
C LEU A 159 -2.12 7.34 11.06
N ARG A 160 -1.54 8.12 11.97
CA ARG A 160 -1.18 9.51 11.71
C ARG A 160 0.34 9.61 11.50
N GLY A 161 0.77 10.35 10.48
CA GLY A 161 2.17 10.75 10.33
C GLY A 161 2.68 11.58 11.52
N TYR A 162 4.00 11.73 11.65
CA TYR A 162 4.60 12.53 12.73
C TYR A 162 4.18 14.01 12.59
N LYS A 163 3.50 14.55 13.61
CA LYS A 163 3.58 15.99 13.89
C LYS A 163 4.91 16.23 14.59
N PHE A 164 5.93 16.69 13.87
CA PHE A 164 6.95 17.51 14.53
C PHE A 164 6.27 18.84 14.84
N THR A 165 5.79 18.99 16.07
CA THR A 165 5.74 20.33 16.67
C THR A 165 7.20 20.70 16.92
N GLY A 166 7.69 21.71 16.19
CA GLY A 166 8.88 22.44 16.63
C GLY A 166 8.63 23.12 17.97
#